data_AF-A0A0F9ACC8-F1
#
_entry.id   AF-A0A0F9ACC8-F1
#
_cell.length_a   1.000
_cell.length_b   1.000
_cell.length_c   1.000
_cell.angle_alpha   90.00
_cell.angle_beta   90.00
_cell.angle_gamma   90.00
#
_symmetry.space_group_name_H-M   'P 1'
#
loop_
_entity.id
_entity.type
_entity.pdbx_description
1 polymer ?
#
loop_
_entity_poly.entity_id
_entity_poly.type
_entity_poly.pdbx_seq_one_letter_code
_entity_poly.pdbx_strand_id
1 'polypeptide(L)'
;MKATDVDSGEINEWAKERIAKHRLPLPKRPKGENPEFDFPDDPSSLSNAALGQQMLRFASFFGYAQRRFGIVEARYVLVDAEYTTKVNVAGIQIRESEALGKRPSAEVVEAAVLRDNKELAPLYRRRLQLLTLRVRLESLIKIYERLYAALSRELSRRELESHIQ
;
A
#
# COMPACT_ATOMS: atom_id res chain seq x y z
N MET A 1 -8.44 23.47 -4.45
CA MET A 1 -7.76 22.66 -3.41
C MET A 1 -6.74 21.79 -4.12
N LYS A 2 -5.43 21.97 -3.91
CA LYS A 2 -4.41 21.12 -4.57
C LYS A 2 -4.22 19.84 -3.74
N ALA A 3 -3.85 18.74 -4.38
CA ALA A 3 -3.55 17.44 -3.80
C ALA A 3 -2.36 17.50 -2.83
N THR A 4 -1.48 18.48 -3.02
CA THR A 4 -0.40 18.82 -2.10
C THR A 4 -0.89 19.50 -0.83
N ASP A 5 -2.06 20.14 -0.89
CA ASP A 5 -2.63 20.95 0.18
C ASP A 5 -3.63 20.16 1.02
N VAL A 6 -4.04 18.97 0.57
CA VAL A 6 -4.91 18.11 1.36
C VAL A 6 -4.11 17.57 2.53
N ASP A 7 -4.38 18.10 3.72
CA ASP A 7 -3.72 17.64 4.92
C ASP A 7 -4.04 16.15 5.12
N SER A 8 -2.98 15.38 5.26
CA SER A 8 -3.01 13.98 5.64
C SER A 8 -3.80 13.73 6.94
N GLY A 9 -3.99 14.74 7.79
CA GLY A 9 -4.91 14.77 8.92
C GLY A 9 -6.38 14.72 8.51
N GLU A 10 -6.82 15.61 7.62
CA GLU A 10 -8.24 15.74 7.22
C GLU A 10 -8.79 14.49 6.52
N ILE A 11 -8.04 13.90 5.56
CA ILE A 11 -8.45 12.65 4.90
C ILE A 11 -8.54 11.52 5.93
N ASN A 12 -7.59 11.47 6.87
CA ASN A 12 -7.58 10.44 7.91
C ASN A 12 -8.78 10.60 8.85
N GLU A 13 -9.14 11.81 9.23
CA GLU A 13 -10.31 12.06 10.09
C GLU A 13 -11.61 11.74 9.37
N TRP A 14 -11.79 12.19 8.12
CA TRP A 14 -12.94 11.83 7.30
C TRP A 14 -13.10 10.31 7.13
N ALA A 15 -11.99 9.61 6.86
CA ALA A 15 -11.98 8.16 6.72
C ALA A 15 -12.31 7.46 8.06
N LYS A 16 -11.76 7.95 9.18
CA LYS A 16 -12.06 7.43 10.52
C LYS A 16 -13.53 7.63 10.88
N GLU A 17 -14.11 8.79 10.56
CA GLU A 17 -15.52 9.10 10.84
C GLU A 17 -16.45 8.15 10.08
N ARG A 18 -16.20 7.93 8.78
CA ARG A 18 -16.96 6.96 7.97
C ARG A 18 -16.81 5.54 8.50
N ILE A 19 -15.60 5.13 8.85
CA ILE A 19 -15.33 3.80 9.41
C ILE A 19 -16.05 3.61 10.75
N ALA A 20 -15.99 4.60 11.64
CA ALA A 20 -16.67 4.57 12.93
C ALA A 20 -18.20 4.48 12.76
N LYS A 21 -18.77 5.25 11.83
CA LYS A 21 -20.20 5.20 11.49
C LYS A 21 -20.64 3.80 11.03
N HIS A 22 -19.80 3.10 10.29
CA HIS A 22 -20.08 1.74 9.80
C HIS A 22 -19.59 0.63 10.73
N ARG A 23 -19.08 0.97 11.93
CA ARG A 23 -18.52 0.03 12.91
C ARG A 23 -17.45 -0.90 12.31
N LEU A 24 -16.72 -0.43 11.30
CA LEU A 24 -15.69 -1.25 10.67
C LEU A 24 -14.48 -1.34 11.60
N PRO A 25 -13.85 -2.52 11.72
CA PRO A 25 -12.68 -2.69 12.57
C PRO A 25 -11.53 -1.82 12.06
N LEU A 26 -10.88 -1.11 12.98
CA LEU A 26 -9.67 -0.32 12.71
C LEU A 26 -8.46 -0.98 13.37
N PRO A 27 -7.68 -1.78 12.62
CA PRO A 27 -6.44 -2.33 13.12
C PRO A 27 -5.54 -1.21 13.63
N LYS A 28 -5.24 -1.24 14.93
CA LYS A 28 -4.22 -0.35 15.52
C LYS A 28 -2.84 -0.86 15.13
N ARG A 29 -1.84 0.01 15.22
CA ARG A 29 -0.45 -0.44 15.09
C ARG A 29 -0.20 -1.50 16.18
N PRO A 30 0.24 -2.71 15.82
CA PRO A 30 0.64 -3.71 16.81
C PRO A 30 1.75 -3.14 17.69
N LYS A 31 1.80 -3.54 18.97
CA LYS A 31 2.89 -3.17 19.88
C LYS A 31 4.11 -4.05 19.59
N GLY A 32 5.31 -3.45 19.56
CA GLY A 32 6.59 -4.10 19.23
C GLY A 32 7.43 -3.26 18.26
N GLU A 33 8.75 -3.25 18.41
CA GLU A 33 9.65 -2.75 17.35
C GLU A 33 9.43 -3.60 16.10
N ASN A 34 9.50 -3.01 14.90
CA ASN A 34 9.34 -3.74 13.62
C ASN A 34 10.30 -4.93 13.64
N PRO A 35 9.85 -6.15 13.96
CA PRO A 35 10.77 -7.25 13.97
C PRO A 35 10.92 -7.58 12.48
N GLU A 36 12.13 -7.76 12.01
CA GLU A 36 12.30 -8.84 11.04
C GLU A 36 11.60 -10.03 11.68
N PHE A 37 10.46 -10.43 11.11
CA PHE A 37 9.67 -11.50 11.69
C PHE A 37 10.57 -12.71 11.66
N ASP A 38 11.04 -13.13 12.84
CA ASP A 38 11.79 -14.35 13.00
C ASP A 38 10.78 -15.47 12.75
N PHE A 39 10.68 -15.86 11.48
CA PHE A 39 9.87 -16.97 11.07
C PHE A 39 10.70 -18.20 11.37
N PRO A 40 10.21 -19.13 12.22
CA PRO A 40 10.97 -20.33 12.48
C PRO A 40 11.18 -21.05 11.15
N ASP A 41 12.43 -21.39 10.86
CA ASP A 41 12.81 -22.15 9.66
C ASP A 41 12.00 -23.45 9.55
N ASP A 42 11.57 -23.98 10.70
CA ASP A 42 10.66 -25.11 10.80
C ASP A 42 9.49 -24.84 11.78
N PRO A 43 8.29 -24.53 11.27
CA PRO A 43 7.07 -24.36 12.09
C PRO A 43 6.65 -25.62 12.85
N SER A 44 7.10 -26.81 12.43
CA SER A 44 6.77 -28.07 13.08
C SER A 44 7.39 -28.20 14.48
N SER A 45 8.49 -27.47 14.72
CA SER A 45 9.17 -27.38 16.01
C SER A 45 8.39 -26.61 17.09
N LEU A 46 7.40 -25.79 16.70
CA LEU A 46 6.62 -24.99 17.63
C LEU A 46 5.61 -25.85 18.39
N SER A 47 5.32 -25.52 19.65
CA SER A 47 4.14 -26.04 20.35
C SER A 47 2.83 -25.46 19.77
N ASN A 48 1.68 -26.11 19.99
CA ASN A 48 0.38 -25.59 19.50
C ASN A 48 0.07 -24.19 20.04
N ALA A 49 0.41 -23.94 21.31
CA ALA A 49 0.24 -22.62 21.92
C ALA A 49 1.14 -21.57 21.27
N ALA A 50 2.41 -21.91 21.00
CA ALA A 50 3.35 -21.01 20.31
C ALA A 50 2.91 -20.72 18.87
N LEU A 51 2.43 -21.75 18.15
CA LEU A 51 1.89 -21.63 16.80
C LEU A 51 0.67 -20.69 16.76
N GLY A 52 -0.29 -20.87 17.68
CA GLY A 52 -1.46 -20.01 17.79
C GLY A 52 -1.12 -18.55 18.13
N GLN A 53 -0.18 -18.33 19.05
CA GLN A 53 0.31 -16.97 19.36
C GLN A 53 0.97 -16.31 18.14
N GLN A 54 1.75 -17.07 17.37
CA GLN A 54 2.39 -16.58 16.17
C GLN A 54 1.36 -16.21 15.09
N MET A 55 0.33 -17.06 14.88
CA MET A 55 -0.77 -16.76 13.95
C MET A 55 -1.53 -15.48 14.33
N LEU A 56 -1.83 -15.27 15.62
CA LEU A 56 -2.50 -14.06 16.11
C LEU A 56 -1.65 -12.79 15.90
N ARG A 57 -0.33 -12.90 16.10
CA ARG A 57 0.61 -11.82 15.78
C ARG A 57 0.58 -11.52 14.28
N PHE A 58 0.72 -12.52 13.42
CA PHE A 58 0.64 -12.34 11.97
C PHE A 58 -0.66 -11.69 11.52
N ALA A 59 -1.81 -12.15 12.03
CA ALA A 59 -3.11 -11.56 11.73
C ALA A 59 -3.18 -10.07 12.12
N SER A 60 -2.60 -9.70 13.27
CA SER A 60 -2.57 -8.31 13.73
C SER A 60 -1.72 -7.40 12.82
N PHE A 61 -0.54 -7.87 12.42
CA PHE A 61 0.35 -7.13 11.52
C PHE A 61 -0.18 -7.10 10.08
N PHE A 62 -0.82 -8.18 9.62
CA PHE A 62 -1.51 -8.25 8.35
C PHE A 62 -2.61 -7.21 8.26
N GLY A 63 -3.53 -7.19 9.23
CA GLY A 63 -4.60 -6.20 9.27
C GLY A 63 -4.08 -4.76 9.34
N TYR A 64 -3.00 -4.51 10.09
CA TYR A 64 -2.36 -3.20 10.13
C TYR A 64 -1.73 -2.81 8.77
N ALA A 65 -1.06 -3.74 8.10
CA ALA A 65 -0.48 -3.53 6.77
C ALA A 65 -1.57 -3.23 5.73
N GLN A 66 -2.67 -3.99 5.74
CA GLN A 66 -3.85 -3.73 4.89
C GLN A 66 -4.43 -2.34 5.12
N ARG A 67 -4.59 -1.92 6.37
CA ARG A 67 -5.05 -0.57 6.71
C ARG A 67 -4.09 0.50 6.15
N ARG A 68 -2.78 0.32 6.36
CA ARG A 68 -1.76 1.26 5.86
C ARG A 68 -1.74 1.32 4.35
N PHE A 69 -1.89 0.18 3.68
CA PHE A 69 -2.00 0.08 2.24
C PHE A 69 -3.19 0.88 1.72
N GLY A 70 -4.39 0.68 2.27
CA GLY A 70 -5.58 1.42 1.86
C GLY A 70 -5.43 2.95 1.99
N ILE A 71 -4.78 3.42 3.07
CA ILE A 71 -4.50 4.86 3.25
C ILE A 71 -3.52 5.38 2.19
N VAL A 72 -2.45 4.63 1.91
CA VAL A 72 -1.46 5.01 0.90
C VAL A 72 -2.07 4.97 -0.49
N GLU A 73 -2.91 3.97 -0.79
CA GLU A 73 -3.58 3.81 -2.08
C GLU A 73 -4.53 4.98 -2.35
N ALA A 74 -5.38 5.33 -1.39
CA ALA A 74 -6.30 6.47 -1.54
C ALA A 74 -5.56 7.78 -1.83
N ARG A 75 -4.42 7.99 -1.14
CA ARG A 75 -3.57 9.17 -1.37
C ARG A 75 -2.88 9.13 -2.72
N TYR A 76 -2.37 7.96 -3.12
CA TYR A 76 -1.74 7.76 -4.41
C TYR A 76 -2.72 8.09 -5.53
N VAL A 77 -3.93 7.54 -5.50
CA VAL A 77 -4.97 7.79 -6.51
C VAL A 77 -5.29 9.27 -6.63
N LEU A 78 -5.42 9.99 -5.51
CA LEU A 78 -5.71 11.43 -5.54
C LEU A 78 -4.56 12.24 -6.16
N VAL A 79 -3.32 11.96 -5.76
CA VAL A 79 -2.13 12.65 -6.28
C VAL A 79 -1.90 12.31 -7.77
N ASP A 80 -2.08 11.04 -8.14
CA ASP A 80 -1.94 10.55 -9.52
C ASP A 80 -2.99 11.18 -10.44
N ALA A 81 -4.24 11.30 -9.99
CA ALA A 81 -5.31 11.95 -10.75
C ALA A 81 -5.04 13.45 -10.97
N GLU A 82 -4.60 14.18 -9.94
CA GLU A 82 -4.22 15.58 -10.10
C GLU A 82 -3.03 15.74 -11.04
N TYR A 83 -2.00 14.92 -10.84
CA TYR A 83 -0.80 14.95 -11.66
C TYR A 83 -1.12 14.69 -13.13
N THR A 84 -1.88 13.63 -13.40
CA THR A 84 -2.30 13.25 -14.75
C THR A 84 -3.14 14.35 -15.40
N THR A 85 -4.07 14.96 -14.66
CA THR A 85 -4.86 16.09 -15.17
C THR A 85 -3.96 17.27 -15.56
N LYS A 86 -3.03 17.67 -14.68
CA LYS A 86 -2.13 18.80 -14.94
C LYS A 86 -1.18 18.53 -16.10
N VAL A 87 -0.62 17.32 -16.17
CA VAL A 87 0.23 16.91 -17.30
C VAL A 87 -0.56 16.90 -18.60
N ASN A 88 -1.81 16.43 -18.57
CA ASN A 88 -2.64 16.43 -19.78
C ASN A 88 -2.96 17.83 -20.28
N VAL A 89 -3.30 18.76 -19.39
CA VAL A 89 -3.56 20.16 -19.75
C VAL A 89 -2.30 20.82 -20.32
N ALA A 90 -1.18 20.73 -19.62
CA ALA A 90 0.09 21.29 -20.08
C ALA A 90 0.61 20.62 -21.37
N GLY A 91 0.30 19.34 -21.55
CA GLY A 91 0.71 18.53 -22.69
C GLY A 91 -0.08 18.80 -23.97
N ILE A 92 -1.16 19.62 -23.96
CA ILE A 92 -1.91 19.96 -25.18
C ILE A 92 -0.99 20.66 -26.19
N GLN A 93 -0.36 21.75 -25.77
CA GLN A 93 0.54 22.53 -26.63
C GLN A 93 1.76 21.71 -27.10
N ILE A 94 2.26 20.83 -26.24
CA ILE A 94 3.40 19.94 -26.54
C ILE A 94 3.01 18.91 -27.62
N ARG A 95 1.80 18.35 -27.55
CA ARG A 95 1.28 17.39 -28.54
C ARG A 95 0.94 18.04 -29.88
N GLU A 96 0.56 19.31 -29.86
CA GLU A 96 0.30 20.11 -31.06
C GLU A 96 1.59 20.66 -31.69
N SER A 97 2.70 20.66 -30.95
CA SER A 97 3.99 21.12 -31.48
C SER A 97 4.55 20.14 -32.52
N GLU A 98 4.94 20.67 -33.69
CA GLU A 98 5.60 19.88 -34.73
C GLU A 98 7.00 19.40 -34.30
N ALA A 99 7.59 20.03 -33.27
CA ALA A 99 8.94 19.77 -32.77
C ALA A 99 9.14 18.37 -32.17
N LEU A 100 8.07 17.68 -31.76
CA LEU A 100 8.12 16.35 -31.16
C LEU A 100 7.63 15.23 -32.10
N GLY A 101 7.33 15.56 -33.36
CA GLY A 101 6.83 14.62 -34.36
C GLY A 101 5.33 14.31 -34.25
N LYS A 102 4.79 13.58 -35.25
CA LYS A 102 3.37 13.18 -35.25
C LYS A 102 3.12 12.12 -34.17
N ARG A 103 2.40 12.48 -33.11
CA ARG A 103 1.97 11.63 -31.98
C ARG A 103 3.14 11.15 -31.08
N PRO A 104 3.74 12.06 -30.31
CA PRO A 104 4.73 11.66 -29.30
C PRO A 104 4.12 10.70 -28.26
N SER A 105 4.97 9.82 -27.72
CA SER A 105 4.54 8.89 -26.64
C SER A 105 4.18 9.65 -25.37
N ALA A 106 3.37 9.04 -24.50
CA ALA A 106 2.97 9.66 -23.24
C ALA A 106 4.17 10.05 -22.36
N GLU A 107 5.21 9.20 -22.32
CA GLU A 107 6.43 9.45 -21.56
C GLU A 107 7.22 10.66 -22.10
N VAL A 108 7.28 10.82 -23.43
CA VAL A 108 7.94 11.97 -24.07
C VAL A 108 7.19 13.26 -23.77
N VAL A 109 5.84 13.22 -23.84
CA VAL A 109 5.01 14.38 -23.48
C VAL A 109 5.18 14.73 -22.00
N GLU A 110 5.15 13.74 -21.10
CA GLU A 110 5.34 13.94 -19.67
C GLU A 110 6.72 14.56 -19.36
N ALA A 111 7.78 14.05 -19.98
CA ALA A 111 9.13 14.58 -19.82
C ALA A 111 9.25 16.03 -20.31
N ALA A 112 8.64 16.36 -21.45
CA ALA A 112 8.63 17.72 -21.98
C ALA A 112 7.81 18.66 -21.08
N VAL A 113 6.64 18.23 -20.59
CA VAL A 113 5.84 18.99 -19.62
C VAL A 113 6.63 19.25 -18.33
N LEU A 114 7.32 18.26 -17.79
CA LEU A 114 8.11 18.42 -16.55
C LEU A 114 9.32 19.34 -16.73
N ARG A 115 9.93 19.35 -17.92
CA ARG A 115 11.01 20.26 -18.28
C ARG A 115 10.53 21.71 -18.29
N ASP A 116 9.37 21.94 -18.91
CA ASP A 116 8.85 23.27 -19.19
C ASP A 116 8.00 23.82 -18.01
N ASN A 117 7.47 22.94 -17.16
CA ASN A 117 6.67 23.28 -15.98
C ASN A 117 7.25 22.68 -14.68
N LYS A 118 8.22 23.39 -14.10
CA LYS A 118 8.90 22.99 -12.85
C LYS A 118 7.97 22.94 -11.63
N GLU A 119 6.81 23.61 -11.67
CA GLU A 119 5.84 23.59 -10.57
C GLU A 119 5.19 22.21 -10.38
N LEU A 120 5.28 21.32 -11.38
CA LEU A 120 4.80 19.94 -11.29
C LEU A 120 5.79 19.00 -10.60
N ALA A 121 7.05 19.39 -10.45
CA ALA A 121 8.08 18.52 -9.87
C ALA A 121 7.78 18.06 -8.43
N PRO A 122 7.25 18.90 -7.51
CA PRO A 122 6.84 18.44 -6.18
C PRO A 122 5.74 17.37 -6.23
N LEU A 123 4.78 17.53 -7.12
CA LEU A 123 3.66 16.61 -7.29
C LEU A 123 4.13 15.27 -7.87
N TYR A 124 5.03 15.31 -8.88
CA TYR A 124 5.68 14.13 -9.43
C TYR A 124 6.48 13.35 -8.37
N ARG A 125 7.31 14.05 -7.58
CA ARG A 125 8.06 13.41 -6.47
C ARG A 125 7.13 12.77 -5.46
N ARG A 126 6.04 13.44 -5.10
CA ARG A 126 5.07 12.92 -4.15
C ARG A 126 4.38 11.66 -4.68
N ARG A 127 4.01 11.66 -5.96
CA ARG A 127 3.47 10.48 -6.66
C ARG A 127 4.43 9.29 -6.57
N LEU A 128 5.71 9.50 -6.88
CA LEU A 128 6.73 8.45 -6.81
C LEU A 128 6.89 7.91 -5.38
N GLN A 129 6.97 8.78 -4.37
CA GLN A 129 7.05 8.36 -2.97
C GLN A 129 5.87 7.47 -2.55
N LEU A 130 4.65 7.86 -2.94
CA LEU A 130 3.44 7.09 -2.63
C LEU A 130 3.42 5.76 -3.38
N LEU A 131 3.86 5.73 -4.64
CA LEU A 131 4.00 4.50 -5.43
C LEU A 131 4.99 3.52 -4.78
N THR A 132 6.15 4.00 -4.33
CA THR A 132 7.13 3.16 -3.62
C THR A 132 6.54 2.57 -2.33
N LEU A 133 5.83 3.38 -1.54
CA LEU A 133 5.18 2.92 -0.31
C LEU A 133 4.08 1.89 -0.60
N ARG A 134 3.29 2.11 -1.64
CA ARG A 134 2.24 1.20 -2.11
C ARG A 134 2.82 -0.16 -2.45
N VAL A 135 3.83 -0.20 -3.32
CA VAL A 135 4.49 -1.45 -3.74
C VAL A 135 5.05 -2.20 -2.54
N ARG A 136 5.76 -1.50 -1.63
CA ARG A 136 6.30 -2.12 -0.42
C ARG A 136 5.21 -2.74 0.46
N LEU A 137 4.11 -2.03 0.69
CA LEU A 137 3.01 -2.51 1.53
C LEU A 137 2.27 -3.68 0.87
N GLU A 138 2.09 -3.66 -0.45
CA GLU A 138 1.52 -4.76 -1.21
C GLU A 138 2.36 -6.04 -1.07
N SER A 139 3.69 -5.93 -1.19
CA SER A 139 4.60 -7.05 -0.96
C SER A 139 4.48 -7.59 0.47
N LEU A 140 4.42 -6.72 1.48
CA LEU A 140 4.25 -7.13 2.88
C LEU A 140 2.93 -7.88 3.12
N ILE A 141 1.83 -7.40 2.53
CA ILE A 141 0.52 -8.08 2.59
C ILE A 141 0.63 -9.49 2.02
N LYS A 142 1.24 -9.66 0.84
CA LYS A 142 1.43 -10.97 0.20
C LYS A 142 2.30 -11.91 1.04
N ILE A 143 3.34 -11.38 1.68
CA ILE A 143 4.17 -12.16 2.61
C ILE A 143 3.30 -12.66 3.77
N TYR A 144 2.59 -11.77 4.46
CA TYR A 144 1.76 -12.16 5.59
C TYR A 144 0.66 -13.16 5.23
N GLU A 145 0.02 -12.99 4.08
CA GLU A 145 -0.99 -13.93 3.57
C GLU A 145 -0.40 -15.33 3.36
N ARG A 146 0.78 -15.41 2.72
CA ARG A 146 1.47 -16.69 2.48
C ARG A 146 1.89 -17.36 3.78
N LEU A 147 2.43 -16.59 4.74
CA LEU A 147 2.85 -17.12 6.05
C LEU A 147 1.65 -17.59 6.87
N TYR A 148 0.56 -16.82 6.90
CA TYR A 148 -0.67 -17.22 7.59
C TYR A 148 -1.24 -18.52 7.03
N ALA A 149 -1.27 -18.66 5.69
CA ALA A 149 -1.72 -19.89 5.03
C ALA A 149 -0.84 -21.11 5.38
N ALA A 150 0.48 -20.94 5.45
CA ALA A 150 1.40 -22.01 5.83
C ALA A 150 1.17 -22.47 7.28
N LEU A 151 1.08 -21.53 8.24
CA LEU A 151 0.84 -21.84 9.65
C LEU A 151 -0.54 -22.49 9.86
N SER A 152 -1.57 -22.01 9.13
CA SER A 152 -2.91 -22.59 9.21
C SER A 152 -2.94 -24.04 8.74
N ARG A 153 -2.19 -24.39 7.68
CA ARG A 153 -2.10 -25.78 7.19
C ARG A 153 -1.41 -26.68 8.21
N GLU A 154 -0.33 -26.19 8.84
CA GLU A 154 0.38 -26.94 9.87
C GLU A 154 -0.51 -27.19 11.09
N LEU A 155 -1.29 -26.19 11.52
CA LEU A 155 -2.26 -26.38 12.60
C LEU A 155 -3.29 -27.46 12.25
N SER A 156 -3.88 -27.40 11.05
CA SER A 156 -4.85 -28.41 10.60
C SER A 156 -4.25 -29.81 10.48
N ARG A 157 -2.98 -29.95 10.07
CA ARG A 157 -2.26 -31.24 10.06
C ARG A 157 -2.22 -31.84 11.46
N ARG A 158 -1.88 -31.03 12.48
CA ARG A 158 -1.79 -31.47 13.87
C ARG A 158 -3.14 -31.87 14.45
N GLU A 159 -4.19 -31.12 14.14
CA GLU A 159 -5.56 -31.46 14.54
C GLU A 159 -5.97 -32.82 13.98
N LEU A 160 -5.71 -33.07 12.70
CA LEU A 160 -5.96 -34.38 12.08
C LEU A 160 -5.16 -35.51 12.74
N GLU A 161 -3.87 -35.31 13.00
CA GLU A 161 -3.03 -36.32 13.68
C GLU A 161 -3.54 -36.63 15.10
N SER A 162 -4.00 -35.61 15.83
CA SER A 162 -4.55 -35.79 17.18
C SER A 162 -5.89 -36.55 17.21
N HIS A 163 -6.62 -36.58 16.10
CA HIS A 163 -7.88 -37.33 15.96
C HIS A 163 -7.69 -38.78 15.51
N ILE A 164 -6.50 -39.13 15.00
CA ILE A 164 -6.18 -40.48 14.50
C ILE A 164 -5.53 -41.35 15.60
N GLN A 165 -4.94 -40.73 16.63
CA GLN A 165 -4.37 -41.39 17.82
C GLN A 165 -5.43 -41.64 18.89
#